data_AF-A0A0F9FTW4-F1
#
_entry.id   AF-A0A0F9FTW4-F1
#
_cell.length_a   1.000
_cell.length_b   1.000
_cell.length_c   1.000
_cell.angle_alpha   90.00
_cell.angle_beta   90.00
_cell.angle_gamma   90.00
#
_symmetry.space_group_name_H-M   'P 1'
#
loop_
_entity.id
_entity.type
_entity.pdbx_description
1 polymer ?
#
loop_
_entity_poly.entity_id
_entity_poly.type
_entity_poly.pdbx_seq_one_letter_code
_entity_poly.pdbx_strand_id
1 'polypeptide(L)'
;MFKEGDTIRIVRVDTDSEIVERHYRPLIGKIGTILKIYTSDFSFRDNIRIKLENCFVKTLCVNETEIELIGCNPNSKIIVRR
;
A
#
# COMPACT_ATOMS: atom_id res chain seq x y z
N MET A 1 -10.24 7.05 -2.81
CA MET A 1 -9.19 6.77 -3.81
C MET A 1 -7.84 7.13 -3.20
N PHE A 2 -6.87 6.22 -3.29
CA PHE A 2 -5.49 6.39 -2.82
C PHE A 2 -4.71 7.39 -3.69
N LYS A 3 -3.63 7.97 -3.16
CA LYS A 3 -2.72 8.90 -3.85
C LYS A 3 -1.26 8.56 -3.57
N GLU A 4 -0.39 8.97 -4.50
CA GLU A 4 1.05 8.95 -4.25
C GLU A 4 1.39 9.80 -3.02
N GLY A 5 2.25 9.28 -2.15
CA GLY A 5 2.58 9.88 -0.86
C GLY A 5 1.66 9.46 0.30
N ASP A 6 0.56 8.75 0.05
CA ASP A 6 -0.30 8.25 1.13
C ASP A 6 0.42 7.19 1.96
N THR A 7 0.24 7.26 3.28
CA THR A 7 0.69 6.23 4.21
C THR A 7 -0.38 5.15 4.32
N ILE A 8 0.03 3.91 4.07
CA ILE A 8 -0.85 2.75 4.05
C ILE A 8 -0.32 1.64 4.97
N ARG A 9 -1.21 0.72 5.33
CA ARG A 9 -0.91 -0.54 6.01
C ARG A 9 -1.23 -1.68 5.07
N ILE A 10 -0.37 -2.69 5.01
CA ILE A 10 -0.75 -3.96 4.37
C ILE A 10 -1.68 -4.70 5.33
N VAL A 11 -2.87 -5.06 4.90
CA VAL A 11 -3.86 -5.80 5.72
C VAL A 11 -4.05 -7.23 5.27
N ARG A 12 -3.72 -7.53 4.02
CA ARG A 12 -3.73 -8.89 3.47
C ARG A 12 -2.75 -8.98 2.30
N VAL A 13 -2.47 -10.20 1.88
CA VAL A 13 -1.71 -10.48 0.66
C VAL A 13 -2.49 -11.52 -0.13
N ASP A 14 -3.01 -11.13 -1.29
CA ASP A 14 -3.80 -11.96 -2.19
C ASP A 14 -2.89 -12.59 -3.23
N THR A 15 -2.38 -13.79 -2.93
CA THR A 15 -1.55 -14.56 -3.86
C THR A 15 -2.11 -15.96 -4.03
N ASP A 16 -2.22 -16.42 -5.28
CA ASP A 16 -2.63 -17.78 -5.62
C ASP A 16 -1.50 -18.81 -5.38
N SER A 17 -0.31 -18.36 -4.96
CA SER A 17 0.84 -19.20 -4.66
C SER A 17 1.13 -19.24 -3.16
N GLU A 18 1.04 -20.43 -2.55
CA GLU A 18 1.34 -20.67 -1.12
C GLU A 18 2.79 -20.29 -0.75
N ILE A 19 3.73 -20.43 -1.69
CA ILE A 19 5.14 -20.10 -1.47
C ILE A 19 5.30 -18.58 -1.30
N VAL A 20 4.63 -17.83 -2.16
CA VAL A 20 4.57 -16.37 -2.12
C VAL A 20 3.83 -15.94 -0.84
N GLU A 21 2.72 -16.59 -0.49
CA GLU A 21 1.96 -16.27 0.72
C GLU A 21 2.83 -16.35 1.99
N ARG A 22 3.64 -17.41 2.12
CA ARG A 22 4.54 -17.57 3.28
C ARG A 22 5.63 -16.50 3.32
N HIS A 23 6.12 -16.05 2.18
CA HIS A 23 7.17 -15.02 2.11
C HIS A 23 6.63 -13.62 2.44
N TYR A 24 5.38 -13.33 2.05
CA TYR A 24 4.77 -12.01 2.18
C TYR A 24 3.84 -11.86 3.40
N ARG A 25 3.41 -12.95 4.05
CA ARG A 25 2.69 -12.93 5.34
C ARG A 25 3.33 -12.03 6.40
N PRO A 26 4.66 -12.02 6.61
CA PRO A 26 5.31 -11.14 7.58
C PRO A 26 5.17 -9.64 7.26
N LEU A 27 4.73 -9.28 6.06
CA LEU A 27 4.47 -7.90 5.65
C LEU A 27 3.08 -7.42 6.05
N ILE A 28 2.16 -8.34 6.40
CA ILE A 28 0.84 -7.97 6.94
C ILE A 28 1.05 -7.18 8.24
N GLY A 29 0.40 -6.03 8.35
CA GLY A 29 0.54 -5.05 9.42
C GLY A 29 1.68 -4.05 9.23
N LYS A 30 2.56 -4.24 8.23
CA LYS A 30 3.63 -3.27 7.94
C LYS A 30 3.07 -2.00 7.32
N ILE A 31 3.74 -0.90 7.63
CA ILE A 31 3.42 0.43 7.15
C ILE A 31 4.31 0.73 5.96
N GLY A 32 3.72 1.34 4.94
CA GLY A 32 4.44 1.83 3.79
C GLY A 32 3.85 3.11 3.24
N THR A 33 4.57 3.72 2.31
CA THR A 33 4.15 4.91 1.58
C THR A 33 3.95 4.56 0.12
N ILE A 34 2.86 5.03 -0.48
CA ILE A 34 2.62 4.86 -1.91
C ILE A 34 3.65 5.69 -2.69
N LEU A 35 4.42 5.02 -3.54
CA LEU A 35 5.37 5.66 -4.45
C LEU A 35 4.74 5.98 -5.81
N LYS A 36 3.95 5.03 -6.33
CA LYS A 36 3.36 5.15 -7.66
C LYS A 36 2.10 4.32 -7.79
N ILE A 37 1.08 4.88 -8.44
CA ILE A 37 -0.16 4.17 -8.79
C ILE A 37 -0.19 4.00 -10.31
N TYR A 38 -0.21 2.76 -10.78
CA TYR A 38 -0.32 2.43 -12.19
C TYR A 38 -1.80 2.31 -12.57
N THR A 39 -2.35 3.31 -13.25
CA THR A 39 -3.77 3.36 -13.63
C THR A 39 -4.03 2.81 -15.03
N SER A 40 -3.23 1.85 -15.51
CA SER A 40 -3.36 1.36 -16.88
C SER A 40 -4.33 0.19 -16.97
N ASP A 41 -5.18 0.21 -18.01
CA ASP A 41 -6.17 -0.80 -18.47
C ASP A 41 -5.71 -2.26 -18.59
N PHE A 42 -4.54 -2.61 -18.07
CA PHE A 42 -4.04 -3.97 -18.06
C PHE A 42 -4.47 -4.67 -16.78
N SER A 43 -5.03 -5.86 -16.93
CA SER A 43 -5.49 -6.77 -15.89
C SER A 43 -4.36 -7.32 -14.99
N PHE A 44 -3.34 -6.52 -14.68
CA PHE A 44 -2.40 -6.82 -13.62
C PHE A 44 -3.11 -6.60 -12.29
N ARG A 45 -2.98 -7.58 -11.40
CA ARG A 45 -3.48 -7.42 -10.04
C ARG A 45 -2.69 -6.27 -9.39
N ASP A 46 -1.36 -6.37 -9.31
CA ASP A 46 -0.50 -5.51 -8.48
C ASP A 46 -0.19 -4.12 -9.06
N ASN A 47 -1.11 -3.16 -8.87
CA ASN A 47 -1.05 -1.85 -9.51
C ASN A 47 -0.51 -0.69 -8.66
N ILE A 48 -0.21 -0.92 -7.38
CA ILE A 48 0.30 0.12 -6.47
C ILE A 48 1.70 -0.24 -6.01
N ARG A 49 2.68 0.60 -6.35
CA ARG A 49 4.04 0.46 -5.82
C ARG A 49 4.16 1.21 -4.51
N ILE A 50 4.53 0.51 -3.45
CA ILE A 50 4.74 1.05 -2.11
C ILE A 50 6.20 0.92 -1.68
N LYS A 51 6.63 1.80 -0.78
CA LYS A 51 7.88 1.71 -0.04
C LYS A 51 7.56 1.30 1.40
N LEU A 52 8.11 0.19 1.87
CA LEU A 52 7.90 -0.25 3.25
C LEU A 52 8.90 0.42 4.19
N GLU A 53 8.44 0.81 5.36
CA GLU A 53 9.30 1.31 6.43
C GLU A 53 9.85 0.14 7.27
N ASN A 54 11.14 0.20 7.60
CA ASN A 54 11.80 -0.78 8.48
C ASN A 54 11.59 -2.24 8.07
N CYS A 55 11.68 -2.52 6.77
CA CYS A 55 11.55 -3.85 6.22
C CYS A 55 12.75 -4.20 5.32
N PHE A 56 13.11 -5.48 5.26
CA PHE A 56 14.14 -5.98 4.33
C PHE A 56 13.72 -5.76 2.87
N VAL A 57 12.43 -5.93 2.60
CA VAL A 57 11.81 -5.56 1.33
C VAL A 57 11.61 -4.05 1.30
N LYS A 58 12.40 -3.35 0.48
CA LYS A 58 12.34 -1.88 0.39
C LYS A 58 11.14 -1.38 -0.40
N THR A 59 10.74 -2.09 -1.44
CA THR A 59 9.59 -1.73 -2.28
C THR A 59 8.79 -2.97 -2.65
N LEU A 60 7.47 -2.83 -2.69
CA LEU A 60 6.53 -3.90 -3.01
C LEU A 60 5.47 -3.37 -3.97
N CYS A 61 4.95 -4.22 -4.86
CA CYS A 61 3.74 -3.94 -5.61
C CYS A 61 2.57 -4.64 -4.93
N VAL A 62 1.47 -3.92 -4.73
CA VAL A 62 0.27 -4.39 -4.02
C VAL A 62 -0.99 -3.90 -4.72
N ASN A 63 -2.10 -4.50 -4.35
CA ASN A 63 -3.45 -4.18 -4.79
C ASN A 63 -4.08 -3.15 -3.86
N GLU A 64 -5.06 -2.42 -4.37
CA GLU A 64 -5.91 -1.56 -3.54
C GLU A 64 -6.62 -2.34 -2.42
N THR A 65 -6.93 -3.61 -2.66
CA THR A 65 -7.60 -4.47 -1.69
C THR A 65 -6.67 -5.06 -0.63
N GLU A 66 -5.36 -5.01 -0.86
CA GLU A 66 -4.35 -5.52 0.07
C GLU A 66 -3.92 -4.49 1.12
N ILE A 67 -4.29 -3.23 0.91
CA ILE A 67 -3.85 -2.11 1.73
C ILE A 67 -5.00 -1.29 2.30
N GLU A 68 -4.76 -0.67 3.45
CA GLU A 68 -5.65 0.30 4.06
C GLU A 68 -4.91 1.61 4.31
N LEU A 69 -5.60 2.73 4.13
CA LEU A 69 -5.08 4.05 4.48
C LEU A 69 -4.92 4.17 5.99
N ILE A 70 -3.69 4.45 6.43
CA ILE A 70 -3.44 4.83 7.83
C ILE A 70 -3.56 6.35 7.90
N GLY A 71 -4.72 6.81 8.37
CA GLY A 71 -4.95 8.13 8.96
C GLY A 71 -4.22 9.31 8.32
N CYS A 72 -4.99 10.13 7.59
CA CYS A 72 -4.63 11.45 7.07
C CYS A 72 -3.51 12.12 7.86
N ASN A 73 -2.45 12.48 7.13
CA ASN A 73 -1.39 13.36 7.57
C ASN A 73 -2.00 14.48 8.45
N PRO A 74 -1.66 14.59 9.75
CA PRO A 74 -2.19 15.63 10.63
C PRO A 74 -1.80 17.05 10.17
N ASN A 75 -0.89 17.17 9.18
CA ASN A 75 -0.59 18.42 8.46
C ASN A 75 -1.55 18.74 7.30
N SER A 76 -2.57 17.92 7.07
CA SER A 76 -3.73 18.29 6.25
C SER A 76 -4.48 19.35 7.04
N LYS A 77 -4.10 20.63 6.85
CA LYS A 77 -4.85 21.77 7.40
C LYS A 77 -6.32 21.58 7.04
N ILE A 78 -7.14 21.25 8.03
CA ILE A 78 -8.59 21.41 7.93
C ILE A 78 -8.81 22.91 7.82
N ILE A 79 -8.98 23.41 6.61
CA ILE A 79 -9.45 24.77 6.38
C ILE A 79 -10.93 24.75 6.70
N VAL A 80 -11.27 24.99 7.97
CA VAL A 80 -12.65 25.30 8.36
C VAL A 80 -12.97 26.67 7.76
N ARG A 81 -13.73 26.69 6.65
CA ARG A 81 -14.34 27.94 6.18
C ARG A 81 -15.49 28.28 7.13
N ARG A 82 -15.41 29.45 7.77
CA ARG A 82 -16.52 30.07 8.51
C ARG A 82 -17.66 30.45 7.56
#